data_AF-A0A4Q3HJ47-F1
#
_entry.id   AF-A0A4Q3HJ47-F1
#
_cell.length_a   1.000
_cell.length_b   1.000
_cell.length_c   1.000
_cell.angle_alpha   90.00
_cell.angle_beta   90.00
_cell.angle_gamma   90.00
#
_symmetry.space_group_name_H-M   'P 1'
#
loop_
_entity.id
_entity.type
_entity.pdbx_description
1 polymer ?
#
loop_
_entity_poly.entity_id
_entity_poly.type
_entity_poly.pdbx_seq_one_letter_code
_entity_poly.pdbx_strand_id
1 'polypeptide(L)'
;MDIHSQVLRQLNNRREGFSLEQPFYIDPDYYKLDLEMIWYRDWLFVGHDCEIPKAGNYVTLQIGDYPVLVLRTREGEIRAFHNTCRHRGHRVCTKDSGSATRLVCPYHQWTYQHDGTLMSARHMGDDFDKKQFGLKPVHCESVAGYIFVCLANEAPDFAPVRATIQPYMAPHRLAETKVAAKNTIIEKGNWKLVWENNRECYHCAANHPELCRTYPEAPTATGVQGAGDDPFISEHWQR
;
A
#
# COMPACT_ATOMS: atom_id res chain seq x y z
N MET A 1 -14.55 19.86 22.18
CA MET A 1 -15.25 18.89 21.32
C MET A 1 -14.18 17.92 20.86
N ASP A 2 -14.40 16.62 21.01
CA ASP A 2 -13.43 15.62 20.55
C ASP A 2 -13.23 15.73 19.02
N ILE A 3 -12.01 15.46 18.54
CA ILE A 3 -11.63 15.63 17.14
C ILE A 3 -12.53 14.81 16.21
N HIS A 4 -12.90 13.59 16.60
CA HIS A 4 -13.84 12.75 15.84
C HIS A 4 -15.19 13.43 15.66
N SER A 5 -15.73 14.02 16.74
CA SER A 5 -17.03 14.70 16.68
C SER A 5 -16.98 15.95 15.80
N GLN A 6 -15.85 16.67 15.83
CA GLN A 6 -15.64 17.84 14.99
C GLN A 6 -15.56 17.48 13.50
N VAL A 7 -14.73 16.48 13.16
CA VAL A 7 -14.56 16.00 11.78
C VAL A 7 -15.88 15.45 11.24
N LEU A 8 -16.58 14.62 12.02
CA LEU A 8 -17.87 14.06 11.62
C LEU A 8 -18.90 15.16 11.35
N ARG A 9 -18.96 16.19 12.19
CA ARG A 9 -19.85 17.34 11.98
C ARG A 9 -19.53 18.07 10.68
N GLN A 10 -18.24 18.32 10.38
CA GLN A 10 -17.85 18.95 9.12
C GLN A 10 -18.17 18.08 7.90
N LEU A 11 -17.93 16.77 7.99
CA LEU A 11 -18.29 15.83 6.91
C LEU A 11 -19.81 15.84 6.65
N ASN A 12 -20.63 15.83 7.71
CA ASN A 12 -22.09 15.87 7.59
C ASN A 12 -22.61 17.22 7.04
N ASN A 13 -21.87 18.30 7.27
CA ASN A 13 -22.22 19.64 6.78
C ASN A 13 -21.50 20.00 5.47
N ARG A 14 -20.78 19.04 4.86
CA ARG A 14 -20.02 19.29 3.63
C ARG A 14 -20.99 19.71 2.53
N ARG A 15 -20.68 20.82 1.86
CA ARG A 15 -21.43 21.27 0.70
C ARG A 15 -21.12 20.40 -0.52
N GLU A 16 -22.12 19.75 -1.07
CA GLU A 16 -21.99 18.95 -2.29
C GLU A 16 -21.51 19.81 -3.46
N GLY A 17 -20.58 19.28 -4.27
CA GLY A 17 -19.96 19.99 -5.40
C GLY A 17 -18.81 20.95 -5.02
N PHE A 18 -18.40 20.99 -3.75
CA PHE A 18 -17.28 21.81 -3.27
C PHE A 18 -16.14 20.94 -2.75
N SER A 19 -14.93 21.51 -2.75
CA SER A 19 -13.75 20.93 -2.10
C SER A 19 -13.94 20.85 -0.58
N LEU A 20 -13.03 20.16 0.11
CA LEU A 20 -13.07 20.07 1.57
C LEU A 20 -12.68 21.40 2.22
N GLU A 21 -13.11 21.58 3.46
CA GLU A 21 -12.66 22.71 4.28
C GLU A 21 -11.14 22.61 4.54
N GLN A 22 -10.49 23.76 4.72
CA GLN A 22 -9.04 23.85 4.90
C GLN A 22 -8.43 22.87 5.94
N PRO A 23 -9.04 22.63 7.13
CA PRO A 23 -8.47 21.74 8.13
C PRO A 23 -8.20 20.31 7.63
N PHE A 24 -9.01 19.80 6.70
CA PHE A 24 -8.79 18.47 6.12
C PHE A 24 -7.43 18.35 5.43
N TYR A 25 -6.86 19.46 4.95
CA TYR A 25 -5.59 19.44 4.22
C TYR A 25 -4.38 19.76 5.08
N ILE A 26 -4.54 20.56 6.14
CA ILE A 26 -3.39 21.15 6.86
C ILE A 26 -3.35 20.82 8.36
N ASP A 27 -4.45 20.36 8.95
CA ASP A 27 -4.53 20.15 10.39
C ASP A 27 -3.88 18.82 10.80
N PRO A 28 -2.88 18.83 11.70
CA PRO A 28 -2.18 17.62 12.14
C PRO A 28 -3.08 16.58 12.81
N ASP A 29 -4.14 16.99 13.50
CA ASP A 29 -5.04 16.06 14.18
C ASP A 29 -6.00 15.40 13.19
N TYR A 30 -6.36 16.09 12.10
CA TYR A 30 -7.09 15.51 10.97
C TYR A 30 -6.21 14.50 10.23
N TYR A 31 -4.92 14.78 10.07
CA TYR A 31 -3.98 13.85 9.46
C TYR A 31 -3.81 12.56 10.29
N LYS A 32 -3.71 12.65 11.62
CA LYS A 32 -3.69 11.47 12.49
C LYS A 32 -4.97 10.67 12.34
N LEU A 33 -6.12 11.34 12.28
CA LEU A 33 -7.40 10.67 12.08
C LEU A 33 -7.48 9.97 10.71
N ASP A 34 -6.97 10.59 9.64
CA ASP A 34 -6.85 9.94 8.32
C ASP A 34 -6.02 8.65 8.43
N LEU A 35 -4.88 8.69 9.14
CA LEU A 35 -4.04 7.52 9.35
C LEU A 35 -4.81 6.41 10.08
N GLU A 36 -5.45 6.74 11.20
CA GLU A 36 -6.18 5.78 12.03
C GLU A 36 -7.43 5.21 11.36
N MET A 37 -8.16 6.03 10.60
CA MET A 37 -9.47 5.67 10.07
C MET A 37 -9.44 5.14 8.64
N ILE A 38 -8.36 5.38 7.89
CA ILE A 38 -8.23 4.98 6.49
C ILE A 38 -6.98 4.10 6.34
N TRP A 39 -5.80 4.70 6.51
CA TRP A 39 -4.53 4.03 6.17
C TRP A 39 -4.22 2.82 7.04
N TYR A 40 -4.72 2.77 8.28
CA TYR A 40 -4.52 1.64 9.19
C TYR A 40 -5.67 0.63 9.15
N ARG A 41 -6.66 0.82 8.28
CA ARG A 41 -7.89 0.01 8.24
C ARG A 41 -8.17 -0.64 6.90
N ASP A 42 -7.81 0.02 5.81
CA ASP A 42 -8.12 -0.46 4.46
C ASP A 42 -6.97 -1.26 3.83
N TRP A 43 -7.27 -1.93 2.72
CA TRP A 43 -6.27 -2.60 1.89
C TRP A 43 -5.44 -1.58 1.11
N LEU A 44 -4.13 -1.62 1.29
CA LEU A 44 -3.17 -0.72 0.65
C LEU A 44 -2.33 -1.48 -0.37
N PHE A 45 -2.26 -0.98 -1.60
CA PHE A 45 -1.30 -1.46 -2.59
C PHE A 45 0.13 -1.11 -2.13
N VAL A 46 1.04 -2.10 -2.17
CA VAL A 46 2.41 -1.93 -1.67
C VAL A 46 3.50 -2.30 -2.67
N GLY A 47 3.14 -2.81 -3.84
CA GLY A 47 4.08 -3.19 -4.88
C GLY A 47 3.64 -4.40 -5.67
N HIS A 48 4.52 -4.87 -6.53
CA HIS A 48 4.27 -6.01 -7.41
C HIS A 48 5.05 -7.25 -6.98
N ASP A 49 4.48 -8.42 -7.27
CA ASP A 49 5.12 -9.70 -6.92
C ASP A 49 6.42 -9.99 -7.69
N CYS A 50 6.60 -9.36 -8.85
CA CYS A 50 7.83 -9.38 -9.63
C CYS A 50 8.99 -8.60 -8.99
N GLU A 51 8.72 -7.75 -7.98
CA GLU A 51 9.76 -7.10 -7.16
C GLU A 51 10.43 -8.09 -6.19
N ILE A 52 9.74 -9.18 -5.85
CA ILE A 52 10.23 -10.24 -4.95
C ILE A 52 10.13 -11.63 -5.61
N PRO A 53 10.81 -11.88 -6.75
CA PRO A 53 10.54 -13.04 -7.59
C PRO A 53 10.99 -14.38 -6.98
N LYS A 54 11.90 -14.36 -6.00
CA LYS A 54 12.47 -15.58 -5.40
C LYS A 54 12.24 -15.64 -3.90
N ALA A 55 12.21 -16.85 -3.35
CA ALA A 55 12.19 -17.08 -1.91
C ALA A 55 13.28 -16.26 -1.18
N GLY A 56 12.88 -15.62 -0.09
CA GLY A 56 13.72 -14.75 0.72
C GLY A 56 13.93 -13.35 0.14
N ASN A 57 13.43 -13.05 -1.07
CA ASN A 57 13.38 -11.67 -1.55
C ASN A 57 12.33 -10.90 -0.74
N TYR A 58 12.66 -9.66 -0.40
CA TYR A 58 11.83 -8.80 0.40
C TYR A 58 11.90 -7.34 -0.06
N VAL A 59 10.85 -6.60 0.29
CA VAL A 59 10.79 -5.15 0.26
C VAL A 59 10.37 -4.64 1.65
N THR A 60 10.80 -3.44 2.01
CA THR A 60 10.34 -2.74 3.21
C THR A 60 9.71 -1.42 2.82
N LEU A 61 8.69 -1.03 3.57
CA LEU A 61 7.97 0.22 3.37
C LEU A 61 7.52 0.82 4.71
N GLN A 62 7.14 2.09 4.68
CA GLN A 62 6.65 2.84 5.83
C GLN A 62 5.21 3.28 5.55
N ILE A 63 4.27 2.87 6.40
CA ILE A 63 2.85 3.27 6.31
C ILE A 63 2.52 4.09 7.56
N GLY A 64 2.49 5.42 7.43
CA GLY A 64 2.48 6.34 8.58
C GLY A 64 3.61 5.96 9.55
N ASP A 65 3.28 5.59 10.79
CA ASP A 65 4.26 5.18 11.80
C ASP A 65 4.66 3.69 11.76
N TYR A 66 4.00 2.86 10.96
CA TYR A 66 4.26 1.41 10.91
C TYR A 66 5.29 1.03 9.83
N PRO A 67 6.48 0.52 10.22
CA PRO A 67 7.39 -0.10 9.28
C PRO A 67 6.91 -1.52 8.94
N VAL A 68 6.77 -1.83 7.65
CA VAL A 68 6.28 -3.11 7.15
C VAL A 68 7.37 -3.80 6.33
N LEU A 69 7.48 -5.11 6.49
CA LEU A 69 8.31 -6.01 5.71
C LEU A 69 7.37 -6.91 4.90
N VAL A 70 7.54 -6.95 3.59
CA VAL A 70 6.84 -7.88 2.69
C VAL A 70 7.89 -8.78 2.06
N LEU A 71 7.68 -10.10 2.09
CA LEU A 71 8.65 -11.04 1.52
C LEU A 71 7.99 -12.27 0.90
N ARG A 72 8.73 -12.93 -0.01
CA ARG A 72 8.38 -14.26 -0.50
C ARG A 72 9.00 -15.32 0.39
N THR A 73 8.18 -16.21 0.91
CA THR A 73 8.59 -17.36 1.73
C THR A 73 9.30 -18.43 0.90
N ARG A 74 9.80 -19.48 1.55
CA ARG A 74 10.42 -20.63 0.85
C ARG A 74 9.40 -21.45 0.09
N GLU A 75 8.18 -21.47 0.60
CA GLU A 75 7.01 -22.15 0.05
C GLU A 75 6.41 -21.38 -1.13
N GLY A 76 6.90 -20.16 -1.41
CA GLY A 76 6.51 -19.33 -2.55
C GLY A 76 5.39 -18.33 -2.24
N GLU A 77 4.74 -18.44 -1.08
CA GLU A 77 3.74 -17.49 -0.58
C GLU A 77 4.36 -16.11 -0.30
N ILE A 78 3.59 -15.04 -0.47
CA ILE A 78 3.97 -13.68 -0.09
C ILE A 78 3.33 -13.39 1.27
N ARG A 79 4.14 -12.94 2.23
CA ARG A 79 3.69 -12.60 3.59
C ARG A 79 4.20 -11.23 3.99
N ALA A 80 3.47 -10.59 4.90
CA ALA A 80 3.86 -9.31 5.48
C ALA A 80 3.95 -9.37 7.01
N PHE A 81 4.85 -8.58 7.57
CA PHE A 81 5.08 -8.46 9.01
C PHE A 81 5.39 -7.03 9.38
N HIS A 82 5.14 -6.65 10.63
CA HIS A 82 5.77 -5.45 11.18
C HIS A 82 7.30 -5.66 11.20
N ASN A 83 8.04 -4.75 10.58
CA ASN A 83 9.50 -4.79 10.49
C ASN A 83 10.15 -4.30 11.79
N THR A 84 9.81 -4.96 12.89
CA THR A 84 10.17 -4.57 14.25
C THR A 84 10.53 -5.82 15.04
N CYS A 85 11.78 -5.91 15.47
CA CYS A 85 12.26 -7.04 16.27
C CYS A 85 11.51 -7.11 17.61
N ARG A 86 11.08 -8.32 17.95
CA ARG A 86 10.35 -8.62 19.19
C ARG A 86 11.19 -8.57 20.48
N HIS A 87 12.49 -8.32 20.37
CA HIS A 87 13.36 -8.10 21.54
C HIS A 87 13.24 -6.66 22.05
N ARG A 88 13.78 -5.70 21.29
CA ARG A 88 13.88 -4.28 21.69
C ARG A 88 13.47 -3.31 20.58
N GLY A 89 12.65 -3.77 19.63
CA GLY A 89 12.01 -2.89 18.64
C GLY A 89 12.89 -2.45 17.45
N HIS A 90 14.11 -2.96 17.31
CA HIS A 90 14.97 -2.59 16.18
C HIS A 90 14.38 -3.10 14.85
N ARG A 91 14.50 -2.33 13.76
CA ARG A 91 14.14 -2.78 12.41
C ARG A 91 14.89 -4.06 12.01
N VAL A 92 14.20 -5.10 11.56
CA VAL A 92 14.84 -6.38 11.24
C VAL A 92 15.56 -6.29 9.90
N CYS A 93 14.89 -5.77 8.88
CA CYS A 93 15.47 -5.44 7.58
C CYS A 93 15.66 -3.93 7.48
N THR A 94 16.89 -3.47 7.25
CA THR A 94 17.22 -2.03 7.21
C THR A 94 17.33 -1.46 5.79
N LYS A 95 17.32 -2.32 4.77
CA LYS A 95 17.32 -1.93 3.36
C LYS A 95 15.90 -1.90 2.82
N ASP A 96 15.64 -1.00 1.86
CA ASP A 96 14.35 -0.88 1.18
C ASP A 96 13.97 -2.17 0.44
N SER A 97 14.96 -2.92 -0.05
CA SER A 97 14.77 -4.24 -0.63
C SER A 97 16.02 -5.11 -0.48
N GLY A 98 15.84 -6.41 -0.65
CA GLY A 98 16.96 -7.33 -0.62
C GLY A 98 16.55 -8.79 -0.72
N SER A 99 17.52 -9.67 -0.45
CA SER A 99 17.31 -11.10 -0.34
C SER A 99 18.01 -11.62 0.91
N ALA A 100 17.34 -12.47 1.67
CA ALA A 100 17.92 -13.06 2.87
C ALA A 100 17.45 -14.52 3.04
N THR A 101 18.35 -15.42 3.43
CA THR A 101 18.00 -16.83 3.73
C THR A 101 17.28 -16.97 5.08
N ARG A 102 17.45 -15.98 5.96
CA ARG A 102 16.83 -15.77 7.28
C ARG A 102 16.74 -14.27 7.56
N LEU A 103 15.77 -13.86 8.36
CA LEU A 103 15.65 -12.47 8.80
C LEU A 103 16.41 -12.29 10.11
N VAL A 104 17.57 -11.62 10.09
CA VAL A 104 18.44 -11.48 11.26
C VAL A 104 18.40 -10.05 11.75
N CYS A 105 17.90 -9.83 12.97
CA CYS A 105 17.93 -8.50 13.58
C CYS A 105 19.39 -8.05 13.78
N PRO A 106 19.79 -6.87 13.25
CA PRO A 106 21.18 -6.43 13.32
C PRO A 106 21.61 -6.06 14.75
N TYR A 107 20.67 -5.85 15.68
CA TYR A 107 21.00 -5.42 17.03
C TYR A 107 21.60 -6.56 17.87
N HIS A 108 20.86 -7.65 18.07
CA HIS A 108 21.29 -8.79 18.92
C HIS A 108 21.10 -10.15 18.23
N GLN A 109 20.98 -10.14 16.90
CA GLN A 109 20.98 -11.34 16.06
C GLN A 109 19.86 -12.34 16.37
N TRP A 110 18.74 -11.88 16.95
CA TRP A 110 17.49 -12.62 16.93
C TRP A 110 17.13 -12.93 15.48
N THR A 111 16.97 -14.22 15.19
CA THR A 111 16.85 -14.74 13.84
C THR A 111 15.48 -15.33 13.63
N TYR A 112 14.77 -14.82 12.62
CA TYR A 112 13.43 -15.26 12.25
C TYR A 112 13.46 -16.05 10.93
N GLN A 113 12.53 -16.99 10.82
CA GLN A 113 12.17 -17.65 9.58
C GLN A 113 11.40 -16.69 8.65
N HIS A 114 11.20 -17.11 7.40
CA HIS A 114 10.41 -16.33 6.43
C HIS A 114 8.91 -16.29 6.75
N ASP A 115 8.41 -17.22 7.54
CA ASP A 115 7.05 -17.21 8.08
C ASP A 115 6.90 -16.33 9.35
N GLY A 116 7.97 -15.63 9.75
CA GLY A 116 8.00 -14.75 10.92
C GLY A 116 8.30 -15.45 12.25
N THR A 117 8.40 -16.78 12.29
CA THR A 117 8.69 -17.51 13.54
C THR A 117 10.10 -17.23 14.06
N LEU A 118 10.24 -17.05 15.38
CA LEU A 118 11.55 -16.82 16.00
C LEU A 118 12.33 -18.14 16.10
N MET A 119 13.35 -18.29 15.24
CA MET A 119 14.18 -19.48 15.17
C MET A 119 15.22 -19.52 16.30
N SER A 120 15.91 -18.40 16.51
CA SER A 120 17.05 -18.32 17.45
C SER A 120 17.09 -16.99 18.17
N ALA A 121 17.31 -17.06 19.48
CA ALA A 121 17.53 -15.95 20.39
C ALA A 121 18.56 -16.43 21.43
N ARG A 122 19.68 -15.73 21.58
CA ARG A 122 20.78 -16.14 22.48
C ARG A 122 20.56 -15.56 23.88
N HIS A 123 20.95 -16.31 24.90
CA HIS A 123 21.02 -15.86 26.31
C HIS A 123 19.71 -15.30 26.88
N MET A 124 18.57 -15.92 26.59
CA MET A 124 17.25 -15.48 27.09
C MET A 124 16.80 -16.16 28.40
N GLY A 125 17.51 -17.21 28.85
CA GLY A 125 17.10 -18.05 29.98
C GLY A 125 16.20 -19.22 29.57
N ASP A 126 16.04 -20.19 30.47
CA ASP A 126 15.36 -21.45 30.18
C ASP A 126 13.83 -21.31 30.05
N ASP A 127 13.25 -20.32 30.73
CA ASP A 127 11.81 -20.03 30.69
C ASP A 127 11.38 -19.24 29.44
N PHE A 128 12.31 -18.91 28.54
CA PHE A 128 12.00 -18.13 27.35
C PHE A 128 11.35 -18.96 26.24
N ASP A 129 10.05 -18.81 26.08
CA ASP A 129 9.31 -19.44 24.98
C ASP A 129 9.36 -18.61 23.68
N LYS A 130 10.25 -19.01 22.76
CA LYS A 130 10.38 -18.40 21.42
C LYS A 130 9.06 -18.30 20.65
N LYS A 131 8.09 -19.20 20.88
CA LYS A 131 6.81 -19.21 20.14
C LYS A 131 6.00 -17.93 20.35
N GLN A 132 6.19 -17.23 21.48
CA GLN A 132 5.48 -15.99 21.82
C GLN A 132 6.11 -14.73 21.16
N PHE A 133 7.28 -14.89 20.53
CA PHE A 133 8.12 -13.79 20.07
C PHE A 133 8.38 -13.82 18.55
N GLY A 134 7.51 -14.48 17.77
CA GLY A 134 7.49 -14.34 16.32
C GLY A 134 7.16 -12.90 15.88
N LEU A 135 7.57 -12.51 14.68
CA LEU A 135 7.20 -11.21 14.11
C LEU A 135 5.68 -11.08 14.09
N LYS A 136 5.18 -9.88 14.40
CA LYS A 136 3.74 -9.63 14.36
C LYS A 136 3.29 -9.60 12.88
N PRO A 137 2.32 -10.44 12.48
CA PRO A 137 1.88 -10.49 11.09
C PRO A 137 1.15 -9.19 10.71
N VAL A 138 1.20 -8.87 9.44
CA VAL A 138 0.35 -7.87 8.78
C VAL A 138 -0.45 -8.63 7.72
N HIS A 139 -1.74 -8.35 7.59
CA HIS A 139 -2.58 -9.01 6.59
C HIS A 139 -2.00 -8.74 5.20
N CYS A 140 -1.92 -9.76 4.35
CA CYS A 140 -1.24 -9.67 3.07
C CYS A 140 -1.99 -10.52 2.04
N GLU A 141 -2.31 -9.91 0.91
CA GLU A 141 -3.01 -10.56 -0.19
C GLU A 141 -2.29 -10.27 -1.50
N SER A 142 -2.35 -11.22 -2.43
CA SER A 142 -1.85 -11.04 -3.79
C SER A 142 -2.92 -11.42 -4.81
N VAL A 143 -3.04 -10.61 -5.86
CA VAL A 143 -3.96 -10.81 -6.97
C VAL A 143 -3.33 -10.31 -8.26
N ALA A 144 -3.23 -11.18 -9.27
CA ALA A 144 -2.73 -10.84 -10.62
C ALA A 144 -1.41 -10.03 -10.63
N GLY A 145 -0.50 -10.32 -9.68
CA GLY A 145 0.80 -9.65 -9.54
C GLY A 145 0.80 -8.36 -8.73
N TYR A 146 -0.33 -7.92 -8.18
CA TYR A 146 -0.42 -6.84 -7.21
C TYR A 146 -0.38 -7.39 -5.79
N ILE A 147 0.41 -6.76 -4.92
CA ILE A 147 0.46 -7.08 -3.50
C ILE A 147 -0.26 -5.98 -2.71
N PHE A 148 -1.14 -6.41 -1.80
CA PHE A 148 -1.84 -5.54 -0.87
C PHE A 148 -1.54 -5.94 0.58
N VAL A 149 -1.54 -4.96 1.47
CA VAL A 149 -1.47 -5.20 2.93
C VAL A 149 -2.58 -4.46 3.66
N CYS A 150 -2.94 -4.94 4.84
CA CYS A 150 -3.86 -4.24 5.75
C CYS A 150 -3.32 -4.31 7.20
N LEU A 151 -3.28 -3.15 7.86
CA LEU A 151 -2.75 -3.00 9.23
C LEU A 151 -3.81 -3.19 10.32
N ALA A 152 -5.08 -3.36 9.95
CA ALA A 152 -6.15 -3.58 10.89
C ALA A 152 -5.93 -4.88 11.67
N ASN A 153 -6.41 -4.94 12.92
CA ASN A 153 -6.44 -6.21 13.66
C ASN A 153 -7.29 -7.25 12.89
N GLU A 154 -8.45 -6.81 12.39
CA GLU A 154 -9.34 -7.58 11.53
C GLU A 154 -9.42 -6.86 10.18
N ALA A 155 -8.88 -7.47 9.12
CA ALA A 155 -8.91 -6.89 7.79
C ALA A 155 -10.33 -6.96 7.19
N PRO A 156 -10.74 -5.96 6.39
CA PRO A 156 -11.91 -6.08 5.53
C PRO A 156 -11.79 -7.25 4.55
N ASP A 157 -12.91 -7.77 4.05
CA ASP A 157 -12.91 -8.80 3.02
C ASP A 157 -12.14 -8.34 1.76
N PHE A 158 -11.20 -9.16 1.30
CA PHE A 158 -10.40 -8.88 0.11
C PHE A 158 -11.08 -9.35 -1.19
N ALA A 159 -12.12 -10.19 -1.12
CA ALA A 159 -12.79 -10.73 -2.29
C ALA A 159 -13.29 -9.65 -3.28
N PRO A 160 -13.85 -8.50 -2.85
CA PRO A 160 -14.23 -7.43 -3.78
C PRO A 160 -13.04 -6.85 -4.55
N VAL A 161 -11.92 -6.58 -3.87
CA VAL A 161 -10.69 -6.09 -4.51
C VAL A 161 -10.20 -7.10 -5.54
N ARG A 162 -10.19 -8.39 -5.17
CA ARG A 162 -9.79 -9.49 -6.06
C ARG A 162 -10.69 -9.56 -7.31
N ALA A 163 -12.00 -9.47 -7.13
CA ALA A 163 -12.97 -9.53 -8.22
C ALA A 163 -12.82 -8.35 -9.19
N THR A 164 -12.48 -7.15 -8.69
CA THR A 164 -12.22 -5.98 -9.54
C THR A 164 -10.87 -6.06 -10.26
N ILE A 165 -9.79 -6.42 -9.57
CA ILE A 165 -8.44 -6.33 -10.14
C ILE A 165 -8.13 -7.51 -11.06
N GLN A 166 -8.53 -8.73 -10.70
CA GLN A 166 -8.08 -9.94 -11.37
C GLN A 166 -8.43 -9.99 -12.87
N PRO A 167 -9.67 -9.70 -13.32
CA PRO A 167 -10.03 -9.81 -14.74
C PRO A 167 -9.24 -8.84 -15.62
N TYR A 168 -8.94 -7.64 -15.10
CA TYR A 168 -8.23 -6.61 -15.85
C TYR A 168 -6.73 -6.85 -15.86
N MET A 169 -6.14 -7.29 -14.74
CA MET A 169 -4.69 -7.35 -14.59
C MET A 169 -4.07 -8.69 -14.93
N ALA A 170 -4.81 -9.81 -14.83
CA ALA A 170 -4.28 -11.13 -15.15
C ALA A 170 -3.73 -11.25 -16.60
N PRO A 171 -4.36 -10.67 -17.65
CA PRO A 171 -3.84 -10.73 -19.02
C PRO A 171 -2.45 -10.11 -19.19
N HIS A 172 -2.04 -9.19 -18.31
CA HIS A 172 -0.73 -8.54 -18.38
C HIS A 172 0.41 -9.41 -17.84
N ARG A 173 0.10 -10.55 -17.19
CA ARG A 173 1.10 -11.53 -16.72
C ARG A 173 2.23 -10.90 -15.91
N LEU A 174 1.89 -10.02 -14.97
CA LEU A 174 2.87 -9.24 -14.20
C LEU A 174 3.95 -10.10 -13.52
N ALA A 175 3.63 -11.33 -13.12
CA ALA A 175 4.59 -12.28 -12.55
C ALA A 175 5.77 -12.62 -13.49
N GLU A 176 5.62 -12.40 -14.80
CA GLU A 176 6.66 -12.63 -15.82
C GLU A 176 7.41 -11.35 -16.22
N THR A 177 7.13 -10.25 -15.54
CA THR A 177 7.75 -8.95 -15.78
C THR A 177 8.90 -8.69 -14.81
N LYS A 178 9.50 -7.50 -14.93
CA LYS A 178 10.43 -6.96 -13.94
C LYS A 178 10.23 -5.44 -13.85
N VAL A 179 10.55 -4.86 -12.72
CA VAL A 179 10.62 -3.40 -12.58
C VAL A 179 11.79 -2.87 -13.41
N ALA A 180 11.48 -2.11 -14.46
CA ALA A 180 12.48 -1.50 -15.34
C ALA A 180 13.03 -0.19 -14.76
N ALA A 181 12.18 0.59 -14.10
CA ALA A 181 12.53 1.84 -13.43
C ALA A 181 11.60 2.06 -12.23
N LYS A 182 12.12 2.71 -11.20
CA LYS A 182 11.36 3.13 -10.02
C LYS A 182 11.74 4.58 -9.70
N ASN A 183 10.74 5.44 -9.57
CA ASN A 183 10.92 6.83 -9.16
C ASN A 183 10.08 7.08 -7.92
N THR A 184 10.67 7.71 -6.90
CA THR A 184 9.99 8.06 -5.66
C THR A 184 10.20 9.53 -5.40
N ILE A 185 9.10 10.28 -5.37
CA ILE A 185 9.08 11.72 -5.15
C ILE A 185 8.27 12.04 -3.91
N ILE A 186 8.61 13.16 -3.26
CA ILE A 186 7.84 13.71 -2.14
C ILE A 186 7.14 14.97 -2.61
N GLU A 187 5.83 14.89 -2.77
CA GLU A 187 4.99 16.04 -3.04
C GLU A 187 4.67 16.76 -1.73
N LYS A 188 4.93 18.07 -1.67
CA LYS A 188 4.67 18.90 -0.48
C LYS A 188 3.18 19.31 -0.41
N GLY A 189 2.30 18.32 -0.49
CA GLY A 189 0.85 18.47 -0.45
C GLY A 189 0.20 17.35 0.37
N ASN A 190 -1.03 17.59 0.84
CA ASN A 190 -1.80 16.56 1.52
C ASN A 190 -2.10 15.39 0.56
N TRP A 191 -2.13 14.16 1.05
CA TRP A 191 -2.43 12.97 0.23
C TRP A 191 -3.76 13.10 -0.54
N LYS A 192 -4.75 13.78 0.04
CA LYS A 192 -6.04 14.04 -0.61
C LYS A 192 -5.89 14.94 -1.83
N LEU A 193 -5.00 15.94 -1.78
CA LEU A 193 -4.73 16.81 -2.94
C LEU A 193 -4.05 16.03 -4.09
N VAL A 194 -3.17 15.08 -3.76
CA VAL A 194 -2.57 14.18 -4.77
C VAL A 194 -3.66 13.37 -5.48
N TRP A 195 -4.62 12.84 -4.71
CA TRP A 195 -5.77 12.12 -5.27
C TRP A 195 -6.72 13.02 -6.05
N GLU A 196 -7.08 14.18 -5.50
CA GLU A 196 -7.96 15.14 -6.18
C GLU A 196 -7.36 15.55 -7.54
N ASN A 197 -6.05 15.81 -7.60
CA ASN A 197 -5.33 16.08 -8.85
C ASN A 197 -5.29 14.86 -9.79
N ASN A 198 -5.09 13.65 -9.27
CA ASN A 198 -5.04 12.45 -10.10
C ASN A 198 -6.39 12.09 -10.76
N ARG A 199 -7.51 12.46 -10.13
CA ARG A 199 -8.86 12.02 -10.54
C ARG A 199 -9.54 12.96 -11.54
N GLU A 200 -8.80 13.89 -12.13
CA GLU A 200 -9.26 14.75 -13.21
C GLU A 200 -8.14 15.02 -14.23
N CYS A 201 -8.52 15.52 -15.39
CA CYS A 201 -7.59 16.01 -16.42
C CYS A 201 -7.89 17.46 -16.82
N TYR A 202 -8.63 18.19 -15.99
CA TYR A 202 -8.95 19.60 -16.19
C TYR A 202 -7.67 20.46 -16.18
N HIS A 203 -6.67 20.09 -15.38
CA HIS A 203 -5.37 20.77 -15.39
C HIS A 203 -4.42 20.31 -16.52
N CYS A 204 -4.75 19.26 -17.28
CA CYS A 204 -3.80 18.62 -18.21
C CYS A 204 -3.34 19.53 -19.34
N ALA A 205 -4.26 20.20 -20.03
CA ALA A 205 -3.98 21.03 -21.20
C ALA A 205 -2.89 22.07 -20.95
N ALA A 206 -2.88 22.66 -19.76
CA ALA A 206 -1.97 23.72 -19.39
C ALA A 206 -0.66 23.21 -18.76
N ASN A 207 -0.65 22.00 -18.18
CA ASN A 207 0.44 21.55 -17.31
C ASN A 207 1.21 20.32 -17.83
N HIS A 208 0.65 19.55 -18.77
CA HIS A 208 1.24 18.28 -19.22
C HIS A 208 1.45 18.19 -20.74
N PRO A 209 2.32 19.04 -21.33
CA PRO A 209 2.52 19.09 -22.78
C PRO A 209 3.05 17.77 -23.39
N GLU A 210 3.74 16.95 -22.60
CA GLU A 210 4.23 15.64 -23.04
C GLU A 210 3.14 14.57 -22.96
N LEU A 211 2.36 14.55 -21.87
CA LEU A 211 1.28 13.57 -21.65
C LEU A 211 0.14 13.74 -22.65
N CYS A 212 -0.26 14.98 -22.93
CA CYS A 212 -1.34 15.30 -23.87
C CYS A 212 -1.06 14.87 -25.32
N ARG A 213 0.16 14.43 -25.64
CA ARG A 213 0.45 13.82 -26.96
C ARG A 213 -0.19 12.44 -27.13
N THR A 214 -0.49 11.76 -26.03
CA THR A 214 -0.96 10.36 -26.06
C THR A 214 -2.15 10.09 -25.14
N TYR A 215 -2.41 10.95 -24.16
CA TYR A 215 -3.51 10.79 -23.21
C TYR A 215 -4.67 11.76 -23.54
N PRO A 216 -5.92 11.29 -23.67
CA PRO A 216 -7.05 12.15 -24.03
C PRO A 216 -7.47 13.03 -22.86
N GLU A 217 -7.83 14.28 -23.14
CA GLU A 217 -8.33 15.22 -22.13
C GLU A 217 -9.85 15.06 -21.87
N ALA A 218 -10.51 14.18 -22.64
CA ALA A 218 -11.95 13.97 -22.56
C ALA A 218 -12.35 13.42 -21.16
N PRO A 219 -13.17 14.16 -20.38
CA PRO A 219 -13.57 13.73 -19.04
C PRO A 219 -14.38 12.43 -19.04
N THR A 220 -15.07 12.15 -20.15
CA THR A 220 -15.86 10.93 -20.37
C THR A 220 -14.98 9.70 -20.60
N ALA A 221 -13.78 9.87 -21.15
CA ALA A 221 -12.80 8.80 -21.33
C ALA A 221 -11.93 8.54 -20.08
N THR A 222 -11.76 9.55 -19.23
CA THR A 222 -10.73 9.55 -18.16
C THR A 222 -11.29 9.73 -16.75
N GLY A 223 -12.58 10.02 -16.61
CA GLY A 223 -13.27 10.22 -15.34
C GLY A 223 -13.66 8.94 -14.60
N VAL A 224 -14.31 9.12 -13.45
CA VAL A 224 -14.70 8.01 -12.54
C VAL A 224 -15.84 7.14 -13.08
N GLN A 225 -16.61 7.65 -14.05
CA GLN A 225 -17.72 6.94 -14.69
C GLN A 225 -17.23 5.88 -15.70
N GLY A 226 -15.96 5.94 -16.09
CA GLY A 226 -15.34 4.97 -16.99
C GLY A 226 -15.65 5.23 -18.46
N ALA A 227 -14.74 4.76 -19.31
CA ALA A 227 -14.79 4.92 -20.77
C ALA A 227 -15.96 4.20 -21.47
N GLY A 228 -16.69 3.34 -20.76
CA GLY A 228 -17.75 2.50 -21.34
C GLY A 228 -18.96 3.29 -21.84
N ASP A 229 -19.22 4.46 -21.25
CA ASP A 229 -20.32 5.35 -21.64
C ASP A 229 -19.84 6.52 -22.52
N ASP A 230 -18.55 6.57 -22.86
CA ASP A 230 -18.00 7.59 -23.75
C ASP A 230 -18.44 7.30 -25.20
N PRO A 231 -19.14 8.24 -25.88
CA PRO A 231 -19.65 8.00 -27.22
C PRO A 231 -18.57 7.74 -28.26
N PHE A 232 -17.39 8.36 -28.11
CA PHE A 232 -16.28 8.22 -29.04
C PHE A 232 -15.57 6.88 -28.87
N ILE A 233 -15.36 6.45 -27.62
CA ILE A 233 -14.77 5.12 -27.32
C ILE A 233 -15.74 4.01 -27.73
N SER A 234 -17.03 4.18 -27.44
CA SER A 234 -18.07 3.25 -27.87
C SER A 234 -18.11 3.08 -29.38
N GLU A 235 -18.03 4.18 -30.14
CA GLU A 235 -17.97 4.12 -31.61
C GLU A 235 -16.68 3.43 -32.09
N HIS A 236 -15.53 3.70 -31.45
CA HIS A 236 -14.26 3.07 -31.81
C HIS A 236 -14.28 1.55 -31.61
N TRP A 237 -14.87 1.05 -30.52
CA TRP A 237 -14.95 -0.40 -30.24
C TRP A 237 -15.92 -1.15 -31.14
N GLN A 238 -16.82 -0.46 -31.84
CA GLN A 238 -17.75 -1.06 -32.81
C GLN A 238 -17.15 -1.20 -34.22
N ARG A 239 -15.98 -0.62 -34.48
CA ARG A 239 -15.26 -0.70 -35.76
C ARG A 239 -14.33 -1.92 -35.80
#